data_AF-A0A7S2DWB3-F1
#
_entry.id   AF-A0A7S2DWB3-F1
#
_cell.length_a   1.000
_cell.length_b   1.000
_cell.length_c   1.000
_cell.angle_alpha   90.00
_cell.angle_beta   90.00
_cell.angle_gamma   90.00
#
_symmetry.space_group_name_H-M   'P 1'
#
loop_
_entity.id
_entity.type
_entity.pdbx_description
1 polymer ?
#
loop_
_entity_poly.entity_id
_entity_poly.type
_entity_poly.pdbx_seq_one_letter_code
_entity_poly.pdbx_strand_id
1 'polypeptide(L)'
;KTCDQMPHDVYNCSIFSMGQPEEVRKGCMSGYERHNARVRSAVPHDRLLIFNVKDGWEPLCKFLGKPVPSVPFPYINTYMDKLKKEHALQEPMRRYLRSVHAADQS
;
A
#
# COMPACT_ATOMS: atom_id res chain seq x y z
N LYS A 1 -2.28 13.11 19.30
CA LYS A 1 -3.70 13.11 18.87
C LYS A 1 -4.06 11.66 18.56
N THR A 2 -5.07 11.10 19.22
CA THR A 2 -5.50 9.71 18.99
C THR A 2 -6.20 9.59 17.64
N CYS A 3 -6.20 8.39 17.05
CA CYS A 3 -6.82 8.10 15.76
C CYS A 3 -8.31 8.50 15.68
N ASP A 4 -8.99 8.60 16.83
CA ASP A 4 -10.41 8.93 16.92
C ASP A 4 -10.73 10.42 16.71
N GLN A 5 -9.71 11.28 16.70
CA GLN A 5 -9.87 12.74 16.64
C GLN A 5 -9.44 13.35 15.29
N MET A 6 -9.13 12.54 14.28
CA MET A 6 -8.77 13.08 12.96
C MET A 6 -10.03 13.42 12.15
N PRO A 7 -10.24 14.71 11.83
CA PRO A 7 -11.36 15.13 11.01
C PRO A 7 -11.11 14.70 9.56
N HIS A 8 -12.04 13.94 9.02
CA HIS A 8 -12.26 13.68 7.60
C HIS A 8 -11.07 13.07 6.80
N ASP A 9 -11.21 11.77 6.54
CA ASP A 9 -10.90 11.09 5.27
C ASP A 9 -9.45 10.91 4.81
N VAL A 10 -8.45 11.51 5.43
CA VAL A 10 -7.10 11.46 4.85
C VAL A 10 -6.28 10.30 5.42
N TYR A 11 -6.19 9.27 4.58
CA TYR A 11 -5.22 8.17 4.41
C TYR A 11 -3.79 8.25 5.00
N ASN A 12 -3.49 9.08 5.99
CA ASN A 12 -2.15 9.19 6.57
C ASN A 12 -1.94 8.24 7.76
N CYS A 13 -2.53 7.05 7.68
CA CYS A 13 -2.17 5.93 8.54
C CYS A 13 -1.12 5.11 7.80
N SER A 14 0.14 5.23 8.20
CA SER A 14 1.20 4.38 7.66
C SER A 14 1.11 2.98 8.28
N ILE A 15 0.02 2.25 8.00
CA ILE A 15 -0.23 0.89 8.52
C ILE A 15 0.92 -0.08 8.24
N PHE A 16 1.74 0.23 7.24
CA PHE A 16 2.90 -0.53 6.82
C PHE A 16 4.22 -0.08 7.48
N SER A 17 4.20 0.93 8.35
CA SER A 17 5.37 1.33 9.14
C SER A 17 5.58 0.32 10.26
N MET A 18 6.74 -0.35 10.25
CA MET A 18 7.15 -1.22 11.34
C MET A 18 7.28 -0.43 12.66
N GLY A 19 6.79 -0.98 13.77
CA GLY A 19 6.96 -0.41 15.11
C GLY A 19 5.90 0.60 15.57
N GLN A 20 4.72 0.64 14.94
CA GLN A 20 3.62 1.47 15.44
C GLN A 20 3.03 0.95 16.76
N PRO A 21 2.62 1.84 17.70
CA PRO A 21 1.85 1.44 18.86
C PRO A 21 0.55 0.72 18.48
N GLU A 22 0.12 -0.24 19.30
CA GLU A 22 -1.06 -1.08 19.04
C GLU A 22 -2.33 -0.25 18.83
N GLU A 23 -2.47 0.86 19.55
CA GLU A 23 -3.59 1.80 19.46
C GLU A 23 -3.63 2.49 18.10
N VAL A 24 -2.46 2.82 17.54
CA VAL A 24 -2.34 3.39 16.19
C VAL A 24 -2.76 2.35 15.14
N ARG A 25 -2.28 1.11 15.27
CA ARG A 25 -2.64 0.01 14.37
C ARG A 25 -4.15 -0.24 14.38
N LYS A 26 -4.77 -0.31 15.56
CA LYS A 26 -6.23 -0.46 15.73
C LYS A 26 -6.99 0.69 15.08
N GLY A 27 -6.53 1.93 15.28
CA GLY A 27 -7.11 3.11 14.64
C GLY A 27 -7.05 3.05 13.10
N CYS A 28 -5.92 2.65 12.53
CA CYS A 28 -5.77 2.46 11.08
C CYS A 28 -6.74 1.41 10.54
N MET A 29 -6.81 0.24 11.20
CA MET A 29 -7.71 -0.85 10.79
C MET A 29 -9.18 -0.43 10.84
N SER A 30 -9.58 0.23 11.92
CA SER A 30 -10.96 0.72 12.05
C SER A 30 -11.28 1.77 10.99
N GLY A 31 -10.33 2.65 10.65
CA GLY A 31 -10.48 3.61 9.54
C GLY A 31 -10.67 2.92 8.18
N TYR A 32 -9.88 1.88 7.89
CA TYR A 32 -10.00 1.06 6.69
C TYR A 32 -11.36 0.38 6.59
N GLU A 33 -11.83 -0.23 7.67
CA GLU A 33 -13.13 -0.89 7.74
C GLU A 33 -14.29 0.09 7.53
N ARG A 34 -14.26 1.25 8.21
CA ARG A 34 -15.27 2.31 8.05
C ARG A 34 -15.33 2.82 6.61
N HIS A 35 -14.17 3.04 5.98
CA HIS A 35 -14.12 3.46 4.59
C HIS A 35 -14.75 2.42 3.65
N ASN A 36 -14.38 1.15 3.79
CA ASN A 36 -14.94 0.07 2.99
C ASN A 36 -16.45 -0.07 3.18
N ALA A 37 -16.94 0.03 4.43
CA ALA A 37 -18.36 -0.01 4.74
C ALA A 37 -19.11 1.16 4.07
N ARG A 38 -18.56 2.38 4.15
CA ARG A 38 -19.11 3.58 3.51
C ARG A 38 -19.23 3.42 1.99
N VAL A 39 -18.20 2.89 1.33
CA VAL A 39 -18.23 2.64 -0.12
C VAL A 39 -19.31 1.61 -0.47
N ARG A 40 -19.37 0.49 0.28
CA ARG A 40 -20.38 -0.56 0.06
C ARG A 40 -21.82 -0.09 0.25
N SER A 41 -22.06 0.82 1.18
CA SER A 41 -23.40 1.36 1.43
C SER A 41 -23.80 2.47 0.45
N ALA A 42 -22.83 3.24 -0.05
CA ALA A 42 -23.11 4.41 -0.88
C ALA A 42 -23.21 4.10 -2.38
N VAL A 43 -22.55 3.04 -2.86
CA VAL A 43 -22.54 2.68 -4.28
C VAL A 43 -23.56 1.56 -4.55
N PRO A 44 -24.48 1.72 -5.52
CA PRO A 44 -25.38 0.65 -5.94
C PRO A 44 -24.64 -0.64 -6.30
N HIS A 45 -25.21 -1.79 -5.94
CA HIS A 45 -24.56 -3.11 -6.10
C HIS A 45 -24.23 -3.45 -7.56
N ASP A 46 -25.02 -3.00 -8.52
CA ASP A 46 -24.80 -3.18 -9.96
C ASP A 46 -23.60 -2.36 -10.49
N ARG A 47 -23.16 -1.35 -9.73
CA ARG A 47 -22.02 -0.47 -10.06
C ARG A 47 -20.80 -0.71 -9.16
N LEU A 48 -20.85 -1.70 -8.28
CA LEU A 48 -19.76 -2.00 -7.34
C LEU A 48 -19.29 -3.44 -7.49
N LEU A 49 -18.01 -3.61 -7.82
CA LEU A 49 -17.31 -4.89 -7.72
C LEU A 49 -16.44 -4.90 -6.46
N ILE A 50 -16.68 -5.87 -5.57
CA ILE A 50 -15.73 -6.19 -4.50
C ILE A 50 -14.70 -7.17 -5.08
N PHE A 51 -13.51 -6.66 -5.34
CA PHE A 51 -12.47 -7.37 -6.08
C PHE A 51 -11.29 -7.74 -5.17
N ASN A 52 -10.89 -9.00 -5.16
CA ASN A 52 -9.63 -9.44 -4.59
C ASN A 52 -8.60 -9.57 -5.70
N VAL A 53 -7.47 -8.85 -5.59
CA VAL A 53 -6.41 -8.83 -6.60
C VAL A 53 -5.83 -10.22 -6.93
N LYS A 54 -6.00 -11.19 -6.03
CA LYS A 54 -5.61 -12.59 -6.26
C LYS A 54 -6.49 -13.32 -7.28
N ASP A 55 -7.69 -12.80 -7.55
CA ASP A 55 -8.65 -13.41 -8.46
C ASP A 55 -8.32 -13.11 -9.94
N GLY A 56 -7.36 -12.22 -10.21
CA GLY A 56 -6.87 -11.96 -11.56
C GLY A 56 -7.89 -11.25 -12.48
N TRP A 57 -7.79 -11.51 -13.78
CA TRP A 57 -8.56 -10.78 -14.79
C TRP A 57 -10.06 -11.12 -14.83
N GLU A 58 -10.42 -12.37 -14.54
CA GLU A 58 -11.75 -12.91 -14.85
C GLU A 58 -12.91 -12.12 -14.21
N PRO A 59 -12.97 -11.90 -12.88
CA PRO A 59 -14.09 -11.19 -12.28
C PRO A 59 -14.13 -9.70 -12.68
N LEU A 60 -12.96 -9.09 -12.90
CA LEU A 60 -12.86 -7.69 -13.31
C LEU A 60 -13.37 -7.49 -14.74
N CYS A 61 -12.89 -8.30 -15.68
CA CYS A 61 -13.31 -8.24 -17.09
C CYS A 61 -14.80 -8.56 -17.23
N LYS A 62 -15.32 -9.55 -16.50
CA LYS A 62 -16.74 -9.88 -16.47
C LYS A 62 -17.59 -8.69 -16.01
N PHE A 63 -17.20 -8.04 -14.92
CA PHE A 63 -17.91 -6.87 -14.40
C PHE A 63 -17.88 -5.68 -15.37
N LEU A 64 -16.76 -5.48 -16.09
CA LEU A 64 -16.61 -4.40 -17.06
C LEU A 64 -17.19 -4.70 -18.46
N GLY A 65 -17.67 -5.93 -18.70
CA GLY A 65 -18.14 -6.36 -20.03
C GLY A 65 -17.02 -6.36 -21.07
N LYS A 66 -15.79 -6.71 -20.68
CA LYS A 66 -14.60 -6.74 -21.54
C LYS A 66 -14.05 -8.15 -21.71
N PRO A 67 -13.36 -8.45 -22.83
CA PRO A 67 -12.66 -9.72 -22.97
C PRO A 67 -11.51 -9.84 -21.96
N VAL A 68 -11.20 -11.08 -21.55
CA VAL A 68 -10.03 -11.38 -20.71
C VAL A 68 -8.76 -11.29 -21.57
N PRO A 69 -7.75 -10.49 -21.19
CA PRO A 69 -6.48 -10.43 -21.90
C PRO A 69 -5.73 -11.76 -21.84
N SER A 70 -4.94 -12.06 -22.87
CA SER A 70 -4.04 -13.23 -22.88
C SER A 70 -2.77 -13.05 -22.02
N VAL A 71 -2.55 -11.84 -21.49
CA VAL A 71 -1.40 -11.54 -20.63
C VAL A 71 -1.68 -11.87 -19.16
N PRO A 72 -0.66 -12.23 -18.37
CA PRO A 72 -0.82 -12.45 -16.93
C PRO A 72 -1.36 -11.20 -16.22
N PHE A 73 -2.12 -11.40 -15.14
CA PHE A 73 -2.52 -10.30 -14.28
C PHE A 73 -1.27 -9.66 -13.65
N PRO A 74 -1.14 -8.32 -13.62
CA PRO A 74 0.09 -7.67 -13.19
C PRO A 74 0.36 -7.93 -11.70
N TYR A 75 1.57 -8.40 -11.41
CA TYR A 75 2.09 -8.53 -10.05
C TYR A 75 3.28 -7.59 -9.85
N ILE A 76 2.94 -6.32 -9.61
CA ILE A 76 3.89 -5.21 -9.45
C ILE A 76 3.57 -4.44 -8.17
N ASN A 77 4.45 -3.52 -7.78
CA ASN A 77 4.31 -2.72 -6.56
C ASN A 77 4.22 -3.59 -5.29
N THR A 78 4.99 -4.68 -5.29
CA THR A 78 5.07 -5.59 -4.15
C THR A 78 5.90 -4.96 -3.03
N TYR A 79 5.74 -5.48 -1.81
CA TYR A 79 6.61 -5.10 -0.69
C TYR A 79 8.10 -5.37 -1.03
N MET A 80 8.38 -6.46 -1.74
CA MET A 80 9.75 -6.78 -2.18
C MET A 80 10.28 -5.77 -3.19
N ASP A 81 9.44 -5.24 -4.08
CA ASP A 81 9.85 -4.18 -5.02
C ASP A 81 10.21 -2.89 -4.26
N LYS A 82 9.47 -2.58 -3.20
CA LYS A 82 9.78 -1.44 -2.33
C LYS A 82 11.13 -1.61 -1.64
N LEU A 83 11.37 -2.77 -1.03
CA LEU A 83 12.66 -3.08 -0.39
C LEU A 83 13.84 -3.01 -1.38
N LYS A 84 13.68 -3.54 -2.59
CA LYS A 84 14.72 -3.46 -3.63
C LYS A 84 15.07 -2.01 -3.97
N LYS A 85 14.05 -1.14 -4.11
CA LYS A 85 14.26 0.30 -4.37
C LYS A 85 14.95 0.99 -3.19
N GLU A 86 14.50 0.74 -1.97
CA GLU A 86 15.12 1.32 -0.76
C GLU A 86 16.58 0.88 -0.61
N HIS A 87 16.88 -0.40 -0.82
CA HIS A 87 18.24 -0.92 -0.77
C HIS A 87 19.13 -0.31 -1.87
N ALA A 88 18.60 -0.16 -3.09
CA ALA A 88 19.33 0.47 -4.19
C ALA A 88 19.71 1.94 -3.89
N LEU A 89 18.92 2.65 -3.07
CA LEU A 89 19.25 3.99 -2.59
C LEU A 89 20.23 4.00 -1.42
N GLN A 90 20.29 2.92 -0.64
CA GLN A 90 21.21 2.80 0.50
C GLN A 90 22.66 2.52 0.07
N GLU A 91 22.90 1.77 -1.01
CA GLU A 91 24.26 1.42 -1.43
C GLU A 91 25.14 2.61 -1.87
N PRO A 92 24.64 3.58 -2.67
CA PRO A 92 25.38 4.81 -2.96
C PRO A 92 25.72 5.61 -1.69
N MET A 93 24.78 5.71 -0.76
CA MET A 93 24.98 6.41 0.52
C MET A 93 26.01 5.69 1.39
N ARG A 94 25.94 4.36 1.50
CA ARG A 94 26.95 3.54 2.22
C ARG A 94 28.33 3.67 1.60
N ARG A 95 28.42 3.68 0.26
CA ARG A 95 29.69 3.89 -0.46
C ARG A 95 30.25 5.28 -0.18
N TYR A 96 29.42 6.32 -0.19
CA TYR A 96 29.81 7.68 0.16
C TYR A 96 30.35 7.73 1.59
N LEU A 97 29.58 7.26 2.59
CA LEU A 97 30.00 7.26 4.00
C LEU A 97 31.34 6.53 4.23
N ARG A 98 31.58 5.40 3.55
CA ARG A 98 32.87 4.70 3.58
C ARG A 98 34.02 5.55 3.00
N SER A 99 33.78 6.28 1.92
CA SER A 99 34.79 7.17 1.33
C SER A 99 35.14 8.35 2.24
N VAL A 100 34.16 8.91 2.96
CA VAL A 100 34.42 10.02 3.91
C VAL A 100 35.24 9.54 5.11
N HIS A 101 34.91 8.38 5.68
CA HIS A 101 35.67 7.79 6.78
C HIS A 101 37.12 7.44 6.38
N ALA A 102 37.35 7.02 5.14
CA ALA A 102 38.70 6.75 4.64
C ALA A 102 39.54 8.03 4.47
N ALA A 103 38.91 9.15 4.10
CA ALA A 103 39.57 10.45 3.95
C ALA A 103 39.95 11.09 5.29
N ASP A 104 39.15 10.88 6.34
CA ASP A 104 39.42 11.38 7.70
C ASP A 104 40.59 10.66 8.40
N GLN A 105 41.01 9.50 7.91
CA GLN A 105 42.09 8.69 8.47
C GLN A 105 43.45 8.90 7.76
N SER A 106 43.53 9.89 6.85
CA SER A 106 44.72 10.19 6.03
C SER A 106 45.36 11.52 6.41
#